data_AF-A0A946JUA2-F1
#
_entry.id   AF-A0A946JUA2-F1
#
_cell.length_a   1.000
_cell.length_b   1.000
_cell.length_c   1.000
_cell.angle_alpha   90.00
_cell.angle_beta   90.00
_cell.angle_gamma   90.00
#
_symmetry.space_group_name_H-M   'P 1'
#
loop_
_entity.id
_entity.type
_entity.pdbx_description
1 polymer ?
#
loop_
_entity_poly.entity_id
_entity_poly.type
_entity_poly.pdbx_seq_one_letter_code
_entity_poly.pdbx_strand_id
1 'polypeptide(L)' 'MERTLLFIFFVALAMVGFKFVTMRSGNYDVDFFTKIIGWVLLIPALWGVLESLRIIN' A
#
# COMPACT_ATOMS: atom_id res chain seq x y z
N MET A 1 -4.48 -20.24 8.45
CA MET A 1 -3.58 -19.31 9.18
C MET A 1 -2.73 -18.50 8.21
N GLU A 2 -2.05 -19.13 7.25
CA GLU A 2 -1.21 -18.46 6.24
C GLU A 2 -1.94 -17.34 5.48
N ARG A 3 -3.15 -17.61 4.95
CA ARG A 3 -3.95 -16.58 4.24
C ARG A 3 -4.28 -15.37 5.11
N THR A 4 -4.54 -15.58 6.41
CA THR A 4 -4.83 -14.49 7.35
C THR A 4 -3.59 -13.63 7.60
N LEU A 5 -2.41 -14.25 7.68
CA LEU A 5 -1.15 -13.51 7.80
C LEU A 5 -0.86 -12.68 6.54
N LEU A 6 -1.07 -13.25 5.35
CA LEU A 6 -0.92 -12.52 4.08
C LEU A 6 -1.90 -11.34 3.98
N PHE A 7 -3.16 -11.54 4.37
CA PHE A 7 -4.14 -10.46 4.43
C PHE A 7 -3.69 -9.34 5.36
N ILE A 8 -3.28 -9.67 6.59
CA ILE A 8 -2.79 -8.67 7.57
C ILE A 8 -1.56 -7.94 7.03
N PHE A 9 -0.63 -8.65 6.41
CA PHE A 9 0.55 -8.06 5.79
C PHE A 9 0.19 -7.05 4.71
N PHE A 10 -0.68 -7.42 3.77
CA PHE A 10 -1.09 -6.52 2.68
C PHE A 10 -1.94 -5.34 3.19
N VAL A 11 -2.77 -5.54 4.21
CA VAL A 11 -3.49 -4.43 4.85
C VAL A 11 -2.50 -3.44 5.49
N ALA A 12 -1.50 -3.93 6.23
CA ALA A 12 -0.46 -3.08 6.81
C ALA A 12 0.34 -2.33 5.74
N LEU A 13 0.71 -3.02 4.65
CA LEU A 13 1.43 -2.44 3.52
C LEU A 13 0.59 -1.35 2.82
N ALA A 14 -0.70 -1.59 2.63
CA ALA A 14 -1.63 -0.61 2.06
C ALA A 14 -1.74 0.64 2.94
N MET A 15 -1.82 0.48 4.26
CA MET A 15 -1.83 1.64 5.18
C MET A 15 -0.56 2.49 5.07
N VAL A 16 0.61 1.85 4.98
CA VAL A 16 1.89 2.56 4.80
C VAL A 16 1.95 3.26 3.44
N GLY A 17 1.57 2.57 2.36
CA GLY A 17 1.52 3.15 1.02
C GLY A 17 0.57 4.35 0.96
N PHE A 18 -0.63 4.23 1.54
CA PHE A 18 -1.60 5.32 1.63
C PHE A 18 -1.06 6.52 2.41
N LYS A 19 -0.39 6.27 3.54
CA LYS A 19 0.28 7.33 4.31
C LYS A 19 1.29 8.09 3.45
N PHE A 20 2.11 7.39 2.67
CA PHE A 20 3.12 8.03 1.80
C PHE A 20 2.51 8.80 0.64
N VAL A 21 1.44 8.29 0.02
CA VAL A 21 0.71 9.03 -1.04
C VAL A 21 0.08 10.33 -0.50
N THR A 22 -0.40 10.31 0.75
CA THR A 22 -1.08 11.46 1.38
C THR A 22 -0.15 12.38 2.15
N MET A 23 1.10 12.00 2.37
CA MET A 23 2.09 12.79 3.09
C MET A 23 2.39 14.10 2.35
N ARG A 24 2.49 15.18 3.12
CA ARG A 24 2.89 16.51 2.65
C ARG A 24 3.99 17.03 3.55
N SER A 25 5.18 17.18 2.99
CA SER A 25 6.36 17.73 3.66
C SER A 25 6.54 19.23 3.40
N GLY A 26 5.85 19.77 2.39
CA GLY A 26 6.02 21.16 1.93
C GLY A 26 7.17 21.35 0.95
N ASN A 27 8.00 20.31 0.75
CA ASN A 27 9.02 20.28 -0.29
C ASN A 27 8.48 19.46 -1.49
N TYR A 28 8.48 20.08 -2.67
CA TYR A 28 7.94 19.47 -3.89
C TYR A 28 8.64 18.16 -4.27
N ASP A 29 9.97 18.12 -4.20
CA ASP A 29 10.75 16.95 -4.62
C ASP A 29 10.52 15.78 -3.67
N VAL A 30 10.55 16.06 -2.36
CA VAL A 30 10.30 15.04 -1.32
C VAL A 30 8.88 14.50 -1.45
N ASP A 31 7.88 15.37 -1.65
CA ASP A 31 6.48 14.98 -1.86
C ASP A 31 6.32 14.14 -3.14
N PHE A 32 7.06 14.46 -4.20
CA PHE A 32 7.04 13.70 -5.46
C PHE A 32 7.58 12.29 -5.26
N PHE A 33 8.77 12.15 -4.65
CA PHE A 33 9.36 10.84 -4.37
C PHE A 33 8.53 10.01 -3.39
N THR A 34 8.05 10.61 -2.30
CA THR A 34 7.20 9.88 -1.33
C THR A 34 5.91 9.39 -1.96
N LYS A 35 5.30 10.15 -2.89
CA LYS A 35 4.13 9.67 -3.63
C LYS A 35 4.45 8.49 -4.54
N ILE A 36 5.57 8.52 -5.26
CA ILE A 36 6.00 7.38 -6.10
C ILE A 36 6.14 6.13 -5.25
N ILE A 37 6.89 6.21 -4.13
CA ILE A 37 7.07 5.09 -3.21
C ILE A 37 5.71 4.64 -2.66
N GLY A 38 4.85 5.59 -2.27
CA GLY A 38 3.51 5.31 -1.79
C GLY A 38 2.67 4.51 -2.79
N TRP A 39 2.68 4.89 -4.07
CA TRP A 39 1.96 4.16 -5.12
C TRP A 39 2.56 2.78 -5.40
N VAL A 40 3.89 2.67 -5.42
CA VAL A 40 4.59 1.38 -5.58
C VAL A 40 4.25 0.41 -4.46
N LEU A 41 3.99 0.90 -3.24
CA LEU A 41 3.53 0.07 -2.13
C LEU A 41 2.03 -0.19 -2.17
N LEU A 42 1.22 0.84 -2.45
CA LEU A 42 -0.23 0.79 -2.32
C LEU A 42 -0.89 -0.10 -3.38
N ILE A 43 -0.46 -0.01 -4.65
CA ILE A 43 -1.07 -0.77 -5.76
C ILE A 43 -0.94 -2.30 -5.54
N PRO A 44 0.26 -2.87 -5.33
CA PRO A 44 0.39 -4.30 -5.08
C PRO A 44 -0.24 -4.71 -3.74
N ALA A 45 -0.24 -3.84 -2.73
CA ALA A 45 -0.91 -4.12 -1.47
C ALA A 45 -2.42 -4.28 -1.64
N LEU A 46 -3.07 -3.38 -2.39
CA LEU A 46 -4.49 -3.50 -2.70
C LEU A 46 -4.78 -4.77 -3.51
N TRP A 47 -3.93 -5.11 -4.49
CA TRP A 47 -4.05 -6.37 -5.23
C TRP A 47 -4.00 -7.59 -4.30
N GLY A 48 -2.98 -7.66 -3.43
CA GLY A 48 -2.82 -8.75 -2.47
C GLY A 48 -3.96 -8.85 -1.45
N VAL A 49 -4.55 -7.71 -1.03
CA VAL A 49 -5.78 -7.71 -0.22
C VAL A 49 -6.93 -8.37 -0.98
N LEU A 50 -7.19 -7.95 -2.22
CA LEU A 50 -8.29 -8.49 -3.02
C LEU A 50 -8.13 -9.99 -3.30
N GLU A 51 -6.91 -10.44 -3.60
CA GLU A 51 -6.55 -11.85 -3.80
C GLU A 51 -6.74 -12.67 -2.50
N SER A 52 -6.28 -12.16 -1.36
CA SER A 52 -6.45 -12.84 -0.07
C SER A 52 -7.92 -12.97 0.39
N LEU A 53 -8.79 -12.09 -0.13
CA LEU A 53 -10.24 -12.11 0.06
C LEU A 53 -10.98 -12.95 -1.01
N ARG A 54 -10.28 -13.48 -2.03
CA ARG A 54 -10.85 -14.17 -3.20
C ARG A 54 -11.86 -13.32 -3.98
N ILE A 55 -11.68 -12.00 -3.98
CA ILE A 55 -12.46 -11.08 -4.81
C ILE A 55 -11.95 -11.14 -6.24
N ILE A 56 -10.63 -11.28 -6.38
CA ILE A 56 -9.92 -11.56 -7.62
C ILE A 56 -9.14 -12.87 -7.40
N ASN A 57 -8.78 -13.54 -8.52
CA ASN A 57 -8.23 -14.90 -8.62
C ASN A 57 -7.57 -15.49 -7.36
#